data_AF-A0A0K9GQS6-F1
#
_entry.id   AF-A0A0K9GQS6-F1
#
_cell.length_a   1.000
_cell.length_b   1.000
_cell.length_c   1.000
_cell.angle_alpha   90.00
_cell.angle_beta   90.00
_cell.angle_gamma   90.00
#
_symmetry.space_group_name_H-M   'P 1'
#
loop_
_entity.id
_entity.type
_entity.pdbx_description
1 polymer ?
#
loop_
_entity_poly.entity_id
_entity_poly.type
_entity_poly.pdbx_seq_one_letter_code
_entity_poly.pdbx_strand_id
1 'polypeptide(L)'
;MFSRISKVDRINIQIALYSSFIQIGDCQFIDSENDVLAIQRRSDVMHIQEKDFKDYPLFQSYPPLLPIVEPVVMNTNHLQPFISVGAIKISAVSASSVVGIGKTDHIRMRNRVMHVRYISKNKTGVNTLPEGTIQFQNGVLPVDNEK
;
A
#
# COMPACT_ATOMS: atom_id res chain seq x y z
N MET A 1 7.03 -27.28 -30.19
CA MET A 1 7.35 -27.40 -28.74
C MET A 1 6.18 -26.81 -27.98
N PHE A 2 5.49 -27.58 -27.13
CA PHE A 2 4.31 -27.07 -26.43
C PHE A 2 4.73 -26.10 -25.31
N SER A 3 4.05 -24.97 -25.21
CA SER A 3 4.15 -24.11 -24.03
C SER A 3 3.68 -24.88 -22.78
N ARG A 4 4.25 -24.55 -21.62
CA ARG A 4 3.79 -25.09 -20.34
C ARG A 4 2.35 -24.62 -20.09
N ILE A 5 1.46 -25.53 -19.73
CA ILE A 5 0.05 -25.29 -19.43
C ILE A 5 -0.17 -25.47 -17.94
N SER A 6 -0.77 -24.45 -17.32
CA SER A 6 -1.27 -24.52 -15.96
C SER A 6 -2.70 -25.07 -15.96
N LYS A 7 -2.90 -26.26 -15.39
CA LYS A 7 -4.19 -26.87 -15.18
C LYS A 7 -4.56 -26.77 -13.71
N VAL A 8 -5.58 -25.99 -13.38
CA VAL A 8 -6.10 -25.84 -12.02
C VAL A 8 -7.54 -26.34 -11.99
N ASP A 9 -7.86 -27.34 -11.16
CA ASP A 9 -9.21 -27.91 -11.17
C ASP A 9 -10.22 -27.01 -10.44
N ARG A 10 -9.80 -26.34 -9.35
CA ARG A 10 -10.67 -25.44 -8.57
C ARG A 10 -9.88 -24.24 -8.03
N ILE A 11 -10.48 -23.06 -8.11
CA ILE A 11 -10.02 -21.87 -7.39
C ILE A 11 -11.16 -21.29 -6.56
N ASN A 12 -10.87 -20.98 -5.29
CA ASN A 12 -11.77 -20.31 -4.39
C ASN A 12 -11.08 -19.08 -3.81
N ILE A 13 -11.60 -17.90 -4.14
CA ILE A 13 -11.15 -16.62 -3.62
C ILE A 13 -12.29 -16.04 -2.81
N GLN A 14 -12.09 -15.84 -1.51
CA GLN A 14 -13.17 -15.36 -0.64
C GLN A 14 -13.37 -13.85 -0.76
N ILE A 15 -12.27 -13.09 -0.92
CA ILE A 15 -12.28 -11.62 -0.90
C ILE A 15 -11.31 -11.08 -1.96
N ALA A 16 -11.73 -10.08 -2.73
CA ALA A 16 -10.89 -9.30 -3.64
C ALA A 16 -11.17 -7.80 -3.46
N LEU A 17 -10.17 -7.02 -3.01
CA LEU A 17 -10.32 -5.63 -2.59
C LEU A 17 -9.20 -4.74 -3.11
N TYR A 18 -9.42 -3.41 -3.09
CA TYR A 18 -8.39 -2.40 -3.36
C TYR A 18 -7.56 -2.66 -4.62
N SER A 19 -8.20 -2.56 -5.79
CA SER A 19 -7.57 -2.70 -7.12
C SER A 19 -6.81 -4.01 -7.35
N SER A 20 -7.23 -5.09 -6.70
CA SER A 20 -6.67 -6.41 -6.91
C SER A 20 -7.11 -7.03 -8.23
N PHE A 21 -6.27 -7.90 -8.79
CA PHE A 21 -6.52 -8.52 -10.08
C PHE A 21 -6.38 -10.04 -10.03
N ILE A 22 -7.23 -10.76 -10.75
CA ILE A 22 -7.18 -12.21 -10.89
C ILE A 22 -7.05 -12.51 -12.37
N GLN A 23 -5.87 -12.91 -12.80
CA GLN A 23 -5.53 -13.25 -14.17
C GLN A 23 -5.54 -14.76 -14.34
N ILE A 24 -6.44 -15.27 -15.20
CA ILE A 24 -6.46 -16.67 -15.64
C ILE A 24 -6.16 -16.70 -17.13
N GLY A 25 -5.10 -17.39 -17.50
CA GLY A 25 -4.54 -17.42 -18.84
C GLY A 25 -3.15 -16.76 -18.89
N ASP A 26 -2.56 -16.82 -20.07
CA ASP A 26 -1.22 -16.28 -20.29
C ASP A 26 -1.26 -14.75 -20.35
N CYS A 27 -0.21 -14.11 -19.83
CA CYS A 27 -0.03 -12.67 -19.83
C CYS A 27 1.40 -12.33 -20.23
N GLN A 28 1.62 -11.24 -20.94
CA GLN A 28 2.98 -10.83 -21.30
C GLN A 28 3.61 -9.98 -20.19
N PHE A 29 2.83 -9.06 -19.62
CA PHE A 29 3.30 -8.08 -18.63
C PHE A 29 2.29 -7.94 -17.50
N ILE A 30 2.76 -8.10 -16.26
CA ILE A 30 2.03 -7.68 -15.06
C ILE A 30 2.83 -6.57 -14.41
N ASP A 31 2.21 -5.40 -14.26
CA ASP A 31 2.79 -4.26 -13.56
C ASP A 31 1.81 -3.80 -12.47
N SER A 32 2.25 -3.88 -11.22
CA SER A 32 1.42 -3.55 -10.06
C SER A 32 2.11 -2.57 -9.13
N GLU A 33 1.36 -1.58 -8.67
CA GLU A 33 1.82 -0.50 -7.81
C GLU A 33 0.87 -0.31 -6.62
N ASN A 34 1.43 -0.30 -5.41
CA ASN A 34 0.70 -0.01 -4.18
C ASN A 34 1.50 0.99 -3.33
N ASP A 35 0.91 2.17 -3.10
CA ASP A 35 1.44 3.20 -2.20
C ASP A 35 0.45 3.47 -1.08
N VAL A 36 0.89 3.28 0.16
CA VAL A 36 0.06 3.41 1.35
C VAL A 36 0.71 4.36 2.33
N LEU A 37 0.00 5.43 2.67
CA LEU A 37 0.38 6.39 3.70
C LEU A 37 -0.70 6.40 4.78
N ALA A 38 -0.32 6.05 6.00
CA ALA A 38 -1.21 6.05 7.16
C ALA A 38 -0.66 6.99 8.23
N ILE A 39 -1.33 8.12 8.47
CA ILE A 39 -0.93 9.10 9.47
C ILE A 39 -1.88 9.02 10.67
N GLN A 40 -1.35 8.67 11.84
CA GLN A 40 -2.08 8.65 13.10
C GLN A 40 -1.69 9.86 13.97
N ARG A 41 -2.69 10.63 14.42
CA ARG A 41 -2.52 11.76 15.36
C ARG A 41 -3.36 11.54 16.61
N ARG A 42 -2.93 12.13 17.73
CA ARG A 42 -3.66 12.11 19.02
C ARG A 42 -4.59 13.33 19.20
N SER A 43 -4.56 14.30 18.29
CA SER A 43 -5.35 15.54 18.36
C SER A 43 -6.43 15.58 17.28
N ASP A 44 -7.61 16.10 17.62
CA ASP A 44 -8.77 16.19 16.72
C ASP A 44 -8.70 17.33 15.69
N VAL A 45 -7.64 18.14 15.74
CA VAL A 45 -7.44 19.25 14.80
C VAL A 45 -6.96 18.71 13.45
N MET A 46 -7.87 18.65 12.48
CA MET A 46 -7.55 18.44 11.07
C MET A 46 -6.86 19.71 10.53
N HIS A 47 -5.58 19.60 10.22
CA HIS A 47 -4.85 20.67 9.52
C HIS A 47 -5.08 20.54 8.01
N ILE A 48 -5.45 21.65 7.37
CA ILE A 48 -5.76 21.73 5.92
C ILE A 48 -4.53 21.40 5.03
N GLN A 49 -3.30 21.50 5.56
CA GLN A 49 -2.09 20.99 4.91
C GLN A 49 -1.79 19.56 5.40
N GLU A 50 -2.48 18.58 4.82
CA GLU A 50 -2.10 17.18 4.96
C GLU A 50 -0.82 16.89 4.16
N LYS A 51 0.01 16.00 4.69
CA LYS A 51 1.23 15.57 3.99
C LYS A 51 0.86 14.63 2.86
N ASP A 52 1.39 14.87 1.68
CA ASP A 52 1.23 14.02 0.50
C ASP A 52 2.35 12.96 0.44
N PHE A 53 2.22 11.96 -0.43
CA PHE A 53 3.28 10.99 -0.72
C PHE A 53 4.59 11.68 -1.11
N LYS A 54 4.51 12.84 -1.78
CA LYS A 54 5.66 13.66 -2.16
C LYS A 54 6.45 14.18 -0.96
N ASP A 55 5.89 14.25 0.24
CA ASP A 55 6.61 14.75 1.40
C ASP A 55 7.54 13.71 2.03
N TYR A 56 7.52 12.47 1.54
CA TYR A 56 8.32 11.37 2.08
C TYR A 56 9.25 10.78 1.03
N PRO A 57 10.58 10.74 1.29
CA PRO A 57 11.55 10.17 0.36
C PRO A 57 11.26 8.73 -0.06
N LEU A 58 10.58 7.94 0.79
CA LEU A 58 10.20 6.56 0.50
C LEU A 58 9.39 6.44 -0.81
N PHE A 59 8.47 7.35 -1.06
CA PHE A 59 7.63 7.34 -2.27
C PHE A 59 8.30 7.98 -3.49
N GLN A 60 9.48 8.56 -3.31
CA GLN A 60 10.27 9.12 -4.41
C GLN A 60 11.44 8.20 -4.81
N SER A 61 11.89 7.31 -3.92
CA SER A 61 13.05 6.47 -4.14
C SER A 61 12.74 5.24 -4.99
N TYR A 62 13.35 5.12 -6.17
CA TYR A 62 13.29 3.89 -6.95
C TYR A 62 14.28 2.86 -6.37
N PRO A 63 13.88 1.60 -6.15
CA PRO A 63 14.84 0.56 -5.82
C PRO A 63 15.82 0.42 -6.98
N PRO A 64 17.15 0.39 -6.72
CA PRO A 64 18.11 0.19 -7.79
C PRO A 64 17.96 -1.23 -8.33
N LEU A 65 17.45 -1.36 -9.56
CA LEU A 65 17.55 -2.59 -10.31
C LEU A 65 18.96 -2.64 -10.91
N LEU A 66 19.79 -3.56 -10.41
CA LEU A 66 21.08 -3.80 -11.03
C LEU A 66 20.85 -4.33 -12.45
N PRO A 67 21.51 -3.78 -13.48
CA PRO A 67 21.41 -4.33 -14.81
C PRO A 67 21.97 -5.76 -14.80
N ILE A 68 21.25 -6.70 -15.41
CA ILE A 68 21.76 -8.04 -15.68
C ILE A 68 22.86 -7.84 -16.72
N VAL A 69 24.11 -8.01 -16.30
CA VAL A 69 25.29 -7.81 -17.15
C VAL A 69 25.78 -9.12 -17.75
N GLU A 70 25.35 -10.27 -17.21
CA GLU A 70 25.77 -11.56 -17.68
C GLU A 70 24.90 -12.04 -18.87
N PRO A 71 25.51 -12.45 -20.00
CA PRO A 71 24.78 -13.08 -21.09
C PRO A 71 24.43 -14.53 -20.70
N VAL A 72 23.38 -14.71 -19.91
CA VAL A 72 22.87 -16.03 -19.54
C VAL A 72 21.91 -16.53 -20.62
N VAL A 73 22.32 -17.56 -21.37
CA VAL A 73 21.45 -18.28 -22.30
C VAL A 73 20.83 -19.46 -21.56
N MET A 74 19.52 -19.42 -21.33
CA MET A 74 18.77 -20.51 -20.70
C MET A 74 17.86 -21.18 -21.73
N ASN A 75 18.01 -22.49 -21.89
CA ASN A 75 17.09 -23.32 -22.66
C ASN A 75 16.32 -24.24 -21.72
N THR A 76 15.01 -24.03 -21.61
CA THR A 76 14.12 -24.89 -20.81
C THR A 76 13.38 -25.90 -21.67
N ASN A 77 13.52 -27.19 -21.34
CA ASN A 77 12.71 -28.26 -21.90
C ASN A 77 11.65 -28.71 -20.90
N HIS A 78 10.38 -28.71 -21.31
CA HIS A 78 9.26 -29.17 -20.50
C HIS A 78 8.81 -30.55 -20.97
N LEU A 79 9.45 -31.60 -20.44
CA LEU A 79 9.13 -33.00 -20.77
C LEU A 79 7.66 -33.33 -20.47
N GLN A 80 7.12 -32.74 -19.41
CA GLN A 80 5.71 -32.78 -19.07
C GLN A 80 5.17 -31.34 -19.01
N PRO A 81 4.41 -30.88 -20.02
CA PRO A 81 4.01 -29.49 -20.14
C PRO A 81 2.89 -29.11 -19.16
N PHE A 82 2.24 -30.07 -18.51
CA PHE A 82 1.13 -29.83 -17.60
C PHE A 82 1.59 -29.67 -16.17
N ILE A 83 1.40 -28.49 -15.58
CA ILE A 83 1.36 -28.32 -14.13
C ILE A 83 -0.09 -28.53 -13.69
N SER A 84 -0.36 -29.63 -12.99
CA SER A 84 -1.71 -29.92 -12.47
C SER A 84 -1.81 -29.55 -10.99
N VAL A 85 -2.76 -28.68 -10.66
CA VAL A 85 -3.06 -28.21 -9.31
C VAL A 85 -4.52 -28.54 -9.01
N GLY A 86 -4.80 -29.24 -7.92
CA GLY A 86 -6.17 -29.62 -7.56
C GLY A 86 -7.01 -28.41 -7.14
N ALA A 87 -6.75 -27.85 -5.97
CA ALA A 87 -7.53 -26.72 -5.46
C ALA A 87 -6.64 -25.60 -4.93
N ILE A 88 -6.93 -24.38 -5.34
CA ILE A 88 -6.33 -23.15 -4.81
C ILE A 88 -7.39 -22.47 -3.94
N LYS A 89 -7.06 -22.20 -2.67
CA LYS A 89 -7.91 -21.45 -1.76
C LYS A 89 -7.17 -20.20 -1.30
N ILE A 90 -7.75 -19.04 -1.57
CA ILE A 90 -7.21 -17.73 -1.26
C ILE A 90 -8.24 -17.00 -0.39
N SER A 91 -7.83 -16.60 0.81
CA SER A 91 -8.72 -15.89 1.73
C SER A 91 -8.99 -14.46 1.30
N ALA A 92 -7.96 -13.73 0.85
CA ALA A 92 -8.14 -12.39 0.33
C ALA A 92 -7.04 -12.02 -0.66
N VAL A 93 -7.39 -11.23 -1.66
CA VAL A 93 -6.48 -10.51 -2.54
C VAL A 93 -6.74 -9.02 -2.33
N SER A 94 -5.71 -8.24 -1.96
CA SER A 94 -5.87 -6.82 -1.64
C SER A 94 -4.68 -5.98 -2.08
N ALA A 95 -4.91 -4.67 -2.26
CA ALA A 95 -3.88 -3.65 -2.41
C ALA A 95 -2.98 -3.89 -3.64
N SER A 96 -3.61 -3.79 -4.82
CA SER A 96 -2.98 -4.05 -6.13
C SER A 96 -2.38 -5.45 -6.28
N SER A 97 -2.71 -6.40 -5.41
CA SER A 97 -2.21 -7.77 -5.52
C SER A 97 -2.79 -8.48 -6.74
N VAL A 98 -1.98 -9.33 -7.37
CA VAL A 98 -2.36 -10.07 -8.58
C VAL A 98 -2.26 -11.57 -8.34
N VAL A 99 -3.33 -12.30 -8.65
CA VAL A 99 -3.35 -13.77 -8.68
C VAL A 99 -3.28 -14.21 -10.13
N GLY A 100 -2.15 -14.78 -10.55
CA GLY A 100 -1.94 -15.26 -11.92
C GLY A 100 -1.97 -16.78 -12.02
N ILE A 101 -2.81 -17.30 -12.92
CA ILE A 101 -2.81 -18.72 -13.34
C ILE A 101 -2.52 -18.76 -14.84
N GLY A 102 -1.29 -19.05 -15.20
CA GLY A 102 -0.86 -19.12 -16.60
C GLY A 102 0.62 -18.81 -16.72
N LYS A 103 1.10 -18.67 -17.96
CA LYS A 103 2.42 -18.15 -18.24
C LYS A 103 2.43 -16.64 -18.06
N THR A 104 3.48 -16.11 -17.43
CA THR A 104 3.74 -14.67 -17.46
C THR A 104 5.20 -14.42 -17.73
N ASP A 105 5.49 -13.59 -18.74
CA ASP A 105 6.86 -13.36 -19.19
C ASP A 105 7.57 -12.33 -18.30
N HIS A 106 6.94 -11.19 -18.04
CA HIS A 106 7.51 -10.12 -17.24
C HIS A 106 6.55 -9.69 -16.14
N ILE A 107 7.05 -9.66 -14.91
CA ILE A 107 6.29 -9.20 -13.73
C ILE A 107 7.11 -8.14 -13.01
N ARG A 108 6.51 -6.99 -12.79
CA ARG A 108 7.00 -5.92 -11.92
C ARG A 108 5.94 -5.61 -10.88
N MET A 109 6.33 -5.61 -9.61
CA MET A 109 5.43 -5.20 -8.53
C MET A 109 6.17 -4.29 -7.56
N ARG A 110 5.50 -3.22 -7.13
CA ARG A 110 6.07 -2.23 -6.22
C ARG A 110 5.09 -1.92 -5.10
N ASN A 111 5.51 -2.19 -3.87
CA ASN A 111 4.73 -1.88 -2.67
C ASN A 111 5.52 -0.96 -1.75
N ARG A 112 4.96 0.20 -1.39
CA ARG A 112 5.53 1.13 -0.42
C ARG A 112 4.49 1.45 0.64
N VAL A 113 4.83 1.22 1.89
CA VAL A 113 3.93 1.40 3.02
C VAL A 113 4.63 2.25 4.07
N MET A 114 3.99 3.34 4.48
CA MET A 114 4.49 4.22 5.53
C MET A 114 3.41 4.49 6.57
N HIS A 115 3.70 4.15 7.82
CA HIS A 115 2.88 4.50 8.98
C HIS A 115 3.60 5.55 9.81
N VAL A 116 2.95 6.69 10.07
CA VAL A 116 3.49 7.78 10.88
C VAL A 116 2.58 8.01 12.07
N ARG A 117 3.12 7.89 13.28
CA ARG A 117 2.40 8.22 14.52
C ARG A 117 2.96 9.48 15.16
N TYR A 118 2.12 10.50 15.28
CA TYR A 118 2.45 11.71 16.03
C TYR A 118 2.10 11.52 17.50
N ILE A 119 3.11 11.57 18.36
CA ILE A 119 2.98 11.49 19.81
C ILE A 119 3.25 12.89 20.37
N SER A 120 2.23 13.54 20.95
CA SER A 120 2.43 14.77 21.71
C SER A 120 3.21 14.43 22.99
N LYS A 121 4.33 15.10 23.23
CA LYS A 121 4.96 15.07 24.55
C LYS A 121 4.12 15.96 25.46
N ASN A 122 3.52 15.39 26.51
CA ASN A 122 3.01 16.19 27.61
C ASN A 122 4.18 17.01 28.14
N LYS A 123 4.12 18.34 27.97
CA LYS A 123 5.01 19.25 28.70
C LYS A 123 4.55 19.19 30.16
N THR A 124 5.08 18.24 30.93
CA THR A 124 4.97 18.27 32.39
C THR A 124 5.68 19.54 32.86
N GLY A 125 4.90 20.58 33.17
CA GLY A 125 5.42 21.86 33.61
C GLY A 125 4.40 22.99 33.80
N VAL A 126 3.12 22.83 33.45
CA VAL A 126 2.10 23.85 33.75
C VAL A 126 0.76 23.18 34.04
N ASN A 127 0.14 23.56 35.16
CA ASN A 127 -1.23 23.18 35.54
C ASN A 127 -2.22 23.64 34.46
N THR A 128 -2.57 22.78 33.52
CA THR A 128 -3.70 23.00 32.61
C THR A 128 -4.88 22.20 33.12
N LEU A 129 -6.00 22.91 33.30
CA LEU A 129 -7.27 22.40 33.80
C LEU A 129 -7.71 21.13 33.04
N PRO A 130 -8.41 20.19 33.71
CA PRO A 130 -8.77 18.90 33.14
C PRO A 130 -9.63 19.02 31.87
N GLU A 131 -9.48 18.02 31.00
CA GLU A 131 -10.17 17.90 29.70
C GLU A 131 -11.70 18.01 29.87
N GLY A 132 -12.33 18.89 29.08
CA GLY A 132 -13.77 19.18 29.13
C GLY A 132 -14.14 20.68 29.15
N THR A 133 -13.17 21.60 29.18
CA THR A 133 -13.47 23.04 29.15
C THR A 133 -13.54 23.56 27.72
N ILE A 134 -14.74 23.97 27.29
CA ILE A 134 -14.97 24.63 26.00
C ILE A 134 -14.60 26.11 26.16
N GLN A 135 -13.58 26.57 25.43
CA GLN A 135 -13.26 28.00 25.36
C GLN A 135 -14.19 28.66 24.33
N PHE A 136 -15.12 29.50 24.82
CA PHE A 136 -15.96 30.32 23.94
C PHE A 136 -15.14 31.51 23.41
N GLN A 137 -15.03 31.61 22.09
CA GLN A 137 -14.40 32.74 21.43
C GLN A 137 -15.40 33.90 21.36
N ASN A 138 -15.41 34.78 22.36
CA ASN A 138 -15.99 36.14 22.29
C ASN A 138 -15.41 37.01 23.41
N GLY A 139 -14.35 37.79 23.12
CA GLY A 139 -13.98 38.98 23.90
C GLY A 139 -14.56 40.19 23.17
N VAL A 140 -15.68 40.77 23.63
CA VAL A 140 -15.78 41.87 24.62
C VAL A 140 -14.97 43.09 24.18
N LEU A 141 -15.70 44.12 23.72
CA LEU A 141 -15.24 45.48 23.45
C LEU A 141 -14.73 46.13 24.75
N PRO A 142 -13.70 47.00 24.69
CA PRO A 142 -13.26 47.74 25.87
C PRO A 142 -14.30 48.77 26.28
N VAL A 143 -14.77 48.69 27.53
CA VAL A 143 -15.50 49.77 28.21
C VAL A 143 -14.45 50.71 28.81
N ASP A 144 -14.60 51.99 28.46
CA ASP A 144 -13.81 53.12 28.91
C ASP A 144 -13.65 53.18 30.42
N ASN A 145 -12.51 53.71 30.88
CA ASN A 145 -12.44 54.38 32.18
C ASN A 145 -11.62 55.67 32.03
N GLU A 146 -12.34 56.74 32.32
CA GLU A 146 -11.95 58.14 32.39
C GLU A 146 -10.75 58.40 33.32
N LYS A 147 -9.87 59.31 32.89
CA LYS A 147 -9.32 60.38 33.71
C LYS A 147 -9.16 61.63 32.86
#